data_AF-A0A6V7GRX4-F1
#
_entry.id   AF-A0A6V7GRX4-F1
#
_cell.length_a   1.000
_cell.length_b   1.000
_cell.length_c   1.000
_cell.angle_alpha   90.00
_cell.angle_beta   90.00
_cell.angle_gamma   90.00
#
_symmetry.space_group_name_H-M   'P 1'
#
loop_
_entity.id
_entity.type
_entity.pdbx_description
1 polymer ?
#
loop_
_entity_poly.entity_id
_entity_poly.type
_entity_poly.pdbx_seq_one_letter_code
_entity_poly.pdbx_strand_id
1 'polypeptide(L)'
;SFAKISLIVLIISGLDFGQPPTSLWQWCLDNRFYSCIMIFFIFNAIEGHFISSGAFEIHFNDVPVWSKLETGRIPQPLELFQIIDNHLNMQYADVDIE
;
A
#
# COMPACT_ATOMS: atom_id res chain seq x y z
N SER A 1 -5.43 3.60 -8.11
CA SER A 1 -6.13 3.98 -9.36
C SER A 1 -7.03 5.21 -9.28
N PHE A 2 -7.98 5.32 -8.34
CA PHE A 2 -8.93 6.46 -8.33
C PHE A 2 -8.26 7.81 -7.99
N ALA A 3 -7.29 7.81 -7.06
CA ALA A 3 -6.56 9.00 -6.64
C ALA A 3 -5.77 9.68 -7.78
N LYS A 4 -5.05 8.90 -8.60
CA LYS A 4 -4.30 9.46 -9.75
C LYS A 4 -5.21 10.11 -10.79
N ILE A 5 -6.38 9.52 -11.05
CA ILE A 5 -7.38 10.08 -11.98
C ILE A 5 -7.94 11.38 -11.42
N SER A 6 -8.29 11.41 -10.13
CA SER A 6 -8.80 12.62 -9.49
C SER A 6 -7.78 13.76 -9.49
N LEU A 7 -6.49 13.47 -9.29
CA LEU A 7 -5.40 14.45 -9.34
C LEU A 7 -5.21 15.04 -10.75
N ILE A 8 -5.25 14.18 -11.79
CA ILE A 8 -5.16 14.61 -13.19
C ILE A 8 -6.34 15.52 -13.55
N VAL A 9 -7.57 15.15 -13.17
CA VAL A 9 -8.76 15.98 -13.38
C VAL A 9 -8.62 17.34 -12.68
N LEU A 10 -8.06 17.37 -11.47
CA LEU A 10 -7.85 18.60 -10.72
C LEU A 10 -6.88 19.55 -11.42
N ILE A 11 -5.76 19.04 -11.97
CA ILE A 11 -4.80 19.84 -12.73
C ILE A 11 -5.38 20.34 -14.05
N ILE A 12 -6.17 19.52 -14.75
CA ILE A 12 -6.88 19.94 -15.97
C ILE A 12 -7.90 21.04 -15.65
N SER A 13 -8.62 20.92 -14.53
CA SER A 13 -9.64 21.89 -14.10
C SER A 13 -9.07 23.27 -13.75
N GLY A 14 -7.75 23.36 -13.51
CA GLY A 14 -7.09 24.63 -13.22
C GLY A 14 -7.45 25.21 -11.84
N LEU A 15 -7.89 24.37 -10.91
CA LEU A 15 -8.21 24.80 -9.54
C LEU A 15 -6.93 25.24 -8.82
N ASP A 16 -6.87 26.51 -8.47
CA ASP A 16 -5.83 27.09 -7.62
C ASP A 16 -6.34 27.11 -6.17
N PHE A 17 -5.76 26.31 -5.30
CA PHE A 17 -6.14 26.23 -3.88
C PHE A 17 -5.58 27.42 -3.08
N GLY A 18 -5.93 28.64 -3.48
CA GLY A 18 -5.61 29.86 -2.74
C GLY A 18 -4.12 30.24 -2.76
N GLN A 19 -3.86 31.53 -2.84
CA GLN A 19 -2.52 32.09 -3.01
C GLN A 19 -1.65 32.00 -1.74
N PRO A 20 -0.31 31.82 -1.86
CA PRO A 20 0.43 31.55 -3.10
C PRO A 20 0.51 30.04 -3.40
N PRO A 21 0.20 29.60 -4.63
CA PRO A 21 0.45 28.23 -5.05
C PRO A 21 1.94 27.92 -4.97
N THR A 22 2.26 26.71 -4.50
CA THR A 22 3.64 26.22 -4.48
C THR A 22 4.21 26.21 -5.90
N SER A 23 5.51 26.47 -6.06
CA SER A 23 6.17 26.61 -7.37
C SER A 23 5.94 25.39 -8.29
N LEU A 24 5.83 24.20 -7.71
CA LEU A 24 5.47 22.98 -8.44
C LEU A 24 4.02 22.97 -8.94
N TRP A 25 3.08 23.47 -8.15
CA TRP A 25 1.67 23.55 -8.55
C TRP A 25 1.49 24.53 -9.71
N GLN A 26 2.13 25.70 -9.64
CA GLN A 26 2.13 26.68 -10.74
C GLN A 26 2.71 26.07 -12.02
N TRP A 27 3.86 25.41 -11.94
CA TRP A 27 4.46 24.76 -13.10
C TRP A 27 3.54 23.69 -13.71
N CYS A 28 2.80 22.96 -12.87
CA CYS A 28 1.81 21.98 -13.33
C CYS A 28 0.60 22.63 -14.03
N LEU A 29 0.14 23.78 -13.54
CA LEU A 29 -0.95 24.54 -14.13
C LEU A 29 -0.54 25.21 -15.46
N ASP A 30 0.72 25.60 -15.60
CA ASP A 30 1.28 26.17 -16.83
C ASP A 30 1.51 25.09 -17.90
N ASN A 31 1.92 23.89 -17.50
CA ASN A 31 2.28 22.79 -18.42
C ASN A 31 1.32 21.60 -18.34
N ARG A 32 0.01 21.87 -18.33
CA ARG A 32 -1.06 20.88 -18.03
C ARG A 32 -0.91 19.55 -18.76
N PHE A 33 -0.64 19.57 -20.08
CA PHE A 33 -0.51 18.34 -20.87
C PHE A 33 0.69 17.48 -20.44
N TYR A 34 1.85 18.12 -20.25
CA TYR A 34 3.07 17.46 -19.80
C TYR A 34 2.91 16.92 -18.37
N SER A 35 2.34 17.73 -17.48
CA SER A 35 2.10 17.36 -16.09
C SER A 35 1.12 16.20 -15.94
N CYS A 36 0.06 16.13 -16.76
CA CYS A 36 -0.87 15.00 -16.78
C CYS A 36 -0.16 13.69 -17.16
N ILE A 37 0.66 13.71 -18.21
CA ILE A 37 1.43 12.54 -18.66
C ILE A 37 2.43 12.12 -17.58
N MET A 38 3.18 13.07 -17.02
CA MET A 38 4.17 12.82 -15.98
C MET A 38 3.52 12.20 -14.73
N ILE A 39 2.40 12.76 -14.27
CA ILE A 39 1.65 12.25 -13.11
C ILE A 39 1.13 10.85 -13.39
N PHE A 40 0.59 10.60 -14.59
CA PHE A 40 0.13 9.27 -14.96
C PHE A 40 1.26 8.24 -14.88
N PHE A 41 2.44 8.54 -15.44
CA PHE A 41 3.56 7.61 -15.40
C PHE A 41 4.15 7.43 -14.00
N ILE A 42 4.33 8.52 -13.24
CA ILE A 42 4.87 8.45 -11.87
C ILE A 42 3.93 7.65 -10.96
N PHE A 43 2.63 7.92 -10.99
CA PHE A 43 1.67 7.16 -10.18
C PHE A 43 1.58 5.70 -10.62
N ASN A 44 1.65 5.40 -11.92
CA ASN A 44 1.70 4.01 -12.38
C ASN A 44 2.99 3.30 -11.95
N ALA A 45 4.14 3.98 -11.95
CA ALA A 45 5.39 3.42 -11.46
C ALA A 45 5.31 3.13 -9.96
N ILE A 46 4.80 4.07 -9.17
CA ILE A 46 4.61 3.92 -7.72
C ILE A 46 3.61 2.81 -7.40
N GLU A 47 2.45 2.79 -8.06
CA GLU A 47 1.47 1.70 -7.93
C GLU A 47 2.11 0.36 -8.33
N GLY A 48 2.90 0.34 -9.41
CA GLY A 48 3.69 -0.81 -9.82
C GLY A 48 4.68 -1.27 -8.76
N HIS A 49 5.37 -0.36 -8.07
CA HIS A 49 6.27 -0.68 -6.97
C HIS A 49 5.53 -1.30 -5.77
N PHE A 50 4.39 -0.73 -5.36
CA PHE A 50 3.63 -1.26 -4.23
C PHE A 50 2.92 -2.58 -4.55
N ILE A 51 2.38 -2.72 -5.76
CA ILE A 51 1.77 -3.98 -6.22
C ILE A 51 2.84 -5.06 -6.40
N SER A 52 4.03 -4.70 -6.91
CA SER A 52 5.17 -5.60 -7.08
C SER A 52 5.87 -5.94 -5.77
N SER A 53 5.70 -5.14 -4.71
CA SER A 53 6.22 -5.49 -3.37
C SER A 53 5.73 -6.87 -2.94
N GLY A 54 4.57 -7.32 -3.44
CA GLY A 54 4.12 -8.70 -3.33
C GLY A 54 4.14 -9.17 -1.89
N ALA A 55 3.74 -8.28 -0.98
CA ALA A 55 3.60 -8.53 0.44
C ALA A 55 2.67 -9.73 0.61
N PHE A 56 3.16 -10.73 1.32
CA PHE A 56 2.42 -11.93 1.63
C PHE A 56 2.37 -12.01 3.15
N GLU A 57 1.18 -11.91 3.70
CA GLU A 57 0.95 -11.86 5.13
C GLU A 57 -0.11 -12.89 5.50
N ILE A 58 0.15 -13.62 6.58
CA ILE A 58 -0.78 -14.62 7.12
C ILE A 58 -1.28 -14.07 8.44
N HIS A 59 -2.59 -14.02 8.57
CA HIS A 59 -3.27 -13.60 9.79
C HIS A 59 -4.07 -14.78 10.35
N PHE A 60 -4.07 -14.93 11.66
CA PHE A 60 -4.87 -15.91 12.37
C PHE A 60 -5.72 -15.18 13.41
N ASN A 61 -7.05 -15.19 13.24
CA ASN A 61 -7.99 -14.41 14.08
C ASN A 61 -7.55 -12.95 14.27
N ASP A 62 -7.25 -12.26 13.17
CA ASP A 62 -6.79 -10.87 13.14
C ASP A 62 -5.42 -10.58 13.80
N VAL A 63 -4.72 -11.61 14.28
CA VAL A 63 -3.33 -11.51 14.75
C VAL A 63 -2.38 -11.83 13.59
N PRO A 64 -1.44 -10.93 13.23
CA PRO A 64 -0.46 -11.21 12.18
C PRO A 64 0.54 -12.26 12.68
N VAL A 65 0.60 -13.40 12.00
CA VAL A 65 1.49 -14.53 12.38
C VAL A 65 2.69 -14.65 11.45
N TRP A 66 2.63 -14.06 10.26
CA TRP A 66 3.76 -14.02 9.33
C TRP A 66 3.64 -12.83 8.39
N SER A 67 4.74 -12.14 8.13
CA SER A 67 4.85 -11.18 7.03
C SER A 67 6.12 -11.44 6.22
N LYS A 68 5.95 -11.60 4.90
CA LYS A 68 7.06 -11.68 3.94
C LYS A 68 7.88 -10.39 3.90
N LEU A 69 7.29 -9.24 4.25
CA LEU A 69 8.01 -7.97 4.32
C LEU A 69 9.02 -7.96 5.48
N GLU A 70 8.68 -8.59 6.60
CA GLU A 70 9.56 -8.70 7.75
C GLU A 70 10.59 -9.82 7.60
N THR A 71 10.16 -10.98 7.08
CA THR A 71 10.99 -12.19 7.01
C THR A 71 11.81 -12.31 5.72
N GLY A 72 11.48 -11.54 4.69
CA GLY A 72 12.16 -11.56 3.39
C GLY A 72 11.94 -12.83 2.55
N ARG A 73 11.17 -13.80 3.04
CA ARG A 73 10.87 -15.07 2.34
C ARG A 73 9.45 -15.56 2.63
N ILE A 74 8.97 -16.46 1.77
CA ILE A 74 7.71 -17.19 2.00
C ILE A 74 8.00 -18.37 2.95
N PRO A 75 7.13 -18.65 3.95
CA PRO A 75 7.38 -19.72 4.91
C PRO A 75 7.31 -21.09 4.22
N GLN A 76 8.13 -22.04 4.70
CA GLN A 76 8.00 -23.42 4.25
C GLN A 76 6.71 -24.06 4.80
N PRO A 77 6.11 -25.07 4.13
CA PRO A 77 4.89 -25.71 4.61
C PRO A 77 5.00 -26.20 6.06
N LEU A 78 6.15 -26.75 6.45
CA LEU A 78 6.39 -27.21 7.82
C LEU A 78 6.42 -26.06 8.85
N GLU A 79 7.09 -24.95 8.52
CA GLU A 79 7.14 -23.75 9.37
C GLU A 79 5.74 -23.16 9.55
N LEU A 80 4.92 -23.17 8.49
CA LEU A 80 3.55 -22.70 8.53
C LEU A 80 2.69 -23.51 9.53
N PHE A 81 2.76 -24.85 9.48
CA PHE A 81 2.01 -25.69 10.41
C PHE A 81 2.44 -25.47 11.86
N GLN A 82 3.74 -25.32 12.12
CA GLN A 82 4.25 -25.03 13.46
C GLN A 82 3.74 -23.70 14.01
N ILE A 83 3.69 -22.65 13.19
CA ILE A 83 3.16 -21.35 13.59
C ILE A 83 1.68 -21.45 13.92
N ILE A 84 0.89 -22.16 13.10
CA ILE A 84 -0.53 -22.38 13.33
C ILE A 84 -0.75 -23.18 14.62
N ASP A 85 -0.04 -24.29 14.82
CA ASP A 85 -0.16 -25.13 16.02
C ASP A 85 0.23 -24.36 17.28
N ASN A 86 1.29 -23.55 17.25
CA ASN A 86 1.69 -22.71 18.37
C ASN A 86 0.61 -21.67 18.71
N HIS A 87 0.03 -21.02 17.70
CA HIS A 87 -1.06 -20.05 17.92
C HIS A 87 -2.34 -20.71 18.44
N LEU A 88 -2.70 -21.88 17.91
CA LEU A 88 -3.83 -22.67 18.40
C LEU A 88 -3.61 -23.08 19.86
N ASN A 89 -2.45 -23.63 20.20
CA ASN A 89 -2.16 -24.14 21.54
C ASN A 89 -2.12 -23.00 22.59
N MET A 90 -1.60 -21.83 22.22
CA MET A 90 -1.69 -20.63 23.07
C MET A 90 -3.15 -20.19 23.27
N GLN A 91 -4.00 -20.28 22.25
CA GLN A 91 -5.41 -19.95 22.38
C GLN A 91 -6.15 -20.95 23.30
N TYR A 92 -5.88 -22.25 23.20
CA TYR A 92 -6.49 -23.25 24.08
C TYR A 92 -6.04 -23.12 25.53
N ALA A 93 -4.79 -22.76 25.78
CA ALA A 93 -4.27 -22.55 27.14
C ALA A 93 -5.01 -21.42 27.89
N ASP A 94 -5.54 -20.42 27.19
CA ASP A 94 -6.38 -19.38 27.80
C ASP A 94 -7.83 -19.83 28.04
N VAL A 95 -8.35 -20.79 27.26
CA VAL A 95 -9.73 -21.31 27.42
C VAL A 95 -9.86 -22.26 28.60
N ASP A 96 -8.80 -22.97 28.97
CA ASP A 96 -8.82 -23.98 30.05
C ASP A 96 -8.70 -23.37 31.47
N ILE A 97 -8.71 -22.05 31.61
CA ILE A 97 -8.57 -21.35 32.90
C ILE A 97 -9.93 -20.84 33.46
N GLU A 98 -11.05 -21.08 32.78
CA GLU A 98 -12.40 -20.71 33.26
C GLU A 98 -13.17 -21.86 33.95
#